data_AF-A0AAV4W6D4-F1
#
_entry.id   AF-A0AAV4W6D4-F1
#
_cell.length_a   1.000
_cell.length_b   1.000
_cell.length_c   1.000
_cell.angle_alpha   90.00
_cell.angle_beta   90.00
_cell.angle_gamma   90.00
#
_symmetry.space_group_name_H-M   'P 1'
#
loop_
_entity.id
_entity.type
_entity.pdbx_description
1 polymer ?
#
loop_
_entity_poly.entity_id
_entity_poly.type
_entity_poly.pdbx_seq_one_letter_code
_entity_poly.pdbx_strand_id
1 'polypeptide(L)'
;MLRTVSYCLHGLVPASCICADRYDREAVVKALGDEAGLKPQLVLGQLSSTPDELLKLDQVFLKTELKVGVILIKEGQCTEEQILDNQKNTPLFDEFLSVLGERIRLKGFDKYKGGLDSVHDLTGKEAVYTTWRGIEMMFHVSTLLPHEEYDPQKVRDSKTHSI
;
A
#
# COMPACT_ATOMS: atom_id res chain seq x y z
N MET A 1 -4.82 -16.85 -16.95
CA MET A 1 -4.98 -15.56 -16.26
C MET A 1 -5.58 -14.59 -17.27
N LEU A 2 -6.73 -13.99 -16.97
CA LEU A 2 -7.41 -13.01 -17.82
C LEU A 2 -7.45 -11.67 -17.07
N ARG A 3 -6.86 -10.62 -17.65
CA ARG A 3 -6.90 -9.27 -17.07
C ARG A 3 -8.05 -8.48 -17.71
N THR A 4 -8.89 -7.89 -16.89
CA THR A 4 -9.90 -6.91 -17.32
C THR A 4 -9.53 -5.53 -16.76
N VAL A 5 -10.26 -4.49 -17.17
CA VAL A 5 -10.07 -3.14 -16.64
C VAL A 5 -10.38 -3.00 -15.14
N SER A 6 -11.07 -3.97 -14.53
CA SER A 6 -11.52 -3.88 -13.13
C SER A 6 -11.04 -5.01 -12.24
N TYR A 7 -10.70 -6.17 -12.79
CA TYR A 7 -10.24 -7.33 -12.02
C TYR A 7 -9.42 -8.31 -12.87
N CYS A 8 -8.61 -9.13 -12.20
CA CYS A 8 -7.86 -10.21 -12.83
C CYS A 8 -8.46 -11.57 -12.42
N LEU A 9 -8.83 -12.38 -13.41
CA LEU A 9 -9.36 -13.73 -13.20
C LEU A 9 -8.22 -14.76 -13.31
N HIS A 10 -8.04 -15.53 -12.25
CA HIS A 10 -7.11 -16.65 -12.19
C HIS A 10 -7.89 -17.97 -12.16
N GLY A 11 -7.58 -18.85 -13.10
CA GLY A 11 -8.24 -20.15 -13.21
C GLY A 11 -7.43 -21.11 -14.05
N LEU A 12 -7.69 -22.40 -13.84
CA LEU A 12 -7.16 -23.49 -14.65
C LEU A 12 -8.31 -24.04 -15.50
N VAL A 13 -8.14 -24.05 -16.82
CA VAL A 13 -9.08 -24.68 -17.74
C VAL A 13 -8.52 -26.06 -18.10
N PRO A 14 -9.25 -27.15 -17.81
CA PRO A 14 -8.83 -28.49 -18.25
C PRO A 14 -8.64 -28.50 -19.76
N ALA A 15 -7.51 -29.03 -20.22
CA ALA A 15 -7.23 -29.07 -21.65
C ALA A 15 -8.18 -29.97 -22.46
N SER A 16 -9.09 -30.70 -21.80
CA SER A 16 -10.21 -31.42 -22.41
C SER A 16 -11.39 -30.52 -22.79
N CYS A 17 -11.53 -29.34 -22.17
CA CYS A 17 -12.58 -28.37 -22.48
C CYS A 17 -12.25 -27.55 -23.73
N ILE A 18 -10.96 -27.42 -24.04
CA ILE A 18 -10.45 -26.72 -25.20
C ILE A 18 -10.45 -27.70 -26.39
N CYS A 19 -11.53 -27.68 -27.18
CA CYS A 19 -11.65 -28.44 -28.43
C CYS A 19 -10.80 -27.84 -29.57
N ALA A 20 -9.53 -27.54 -29.28
CA ALA A 20 -8.56 -27.04 -30.23
C ALA A 20 -7.29 -27.90 -30.18
N ASP A 21 -6.58 -27.99 -31.30
CA ASP A 21 -5.22 -28.52 -31.29
C ASP A 21 -4.37 -27.67 -30.33
N ARG A 22 -3.71 -28.30 -29.35
CA ARG A 22 -2.92 -27.60 -28.32
C ARG A 22 -1.74 -26.85 -28.91
N TYR A 23 -1.35 -27.17 -30.15
CA TYR A 23 -0.29 -26.48 -30.88
C TYR A 23 -0.80 -25.29 -31.70
N ASP A 24 -2.12 -25.18 -31.91
CA ASP A 24 -2.76 -24.04 -32.57
C ASP A 24 -3.14 -22.95 -31.55
N ARG A 25 -2.26 -21.96 -31.44
CA ARG A 25 -2.41 -20.85 -30.49
C ARG A 25 -3.65 -19.99 -30.77
N GLU A 26 -4.04 -19.84 -32.03
CA GLU A 26 -5.20 -19.03 -32.40
C GLU A 26 -6.49 -19.73 -32.02
N ALA A 27 -6.58 -21.03 -32.30
CA ALA A 27 -7.71 -21.85 -31.90
C ALA A 27 -7.87 -21.92 -30.37
N VAL A 28 -6.76 -21.98 -29.62
CA VAL A 28 -6.78 -21.94 -28.14
C VAL A 28 -7.31 -20.60 -27.62
N VAL A 29 -6.84 -19.46 -28.15
CA VAL A 29 -7.32 -18.13 -27.73
C VAL A 29 -8.80 -17.94 -28.03
N LYS A 30 -9.25 -18.41 -29.19
CA LYS A 30 -10.66 -18.36 -29.59
C LYS A 30 -11.54 -19.21 -28.68
N ALA A 31 -11.14 -20.46 -28.42
CA ALA A 31 -11.85 -21.36 -27.52
C ALA A 31 -11.96 -20.80 -26.10
N LEU A 32 -10.89 -20.18 -25.58
CA LEU A 32 -10.91 -19.50 -24.28
C LEU A 32 -11.86 -18.29 -24.26
N GLY A 33 -11.89 -17.51 -25.36
CA GLY A 33 -12.83 -16.40 -25.51
C GLY A 33 -14.29 -16.85 -25.52
N ASP A 34 -14.59 -17.95 -26.23
CA ASP A 34 -15.91 -18.54 -26.32
C ASP A 34 -16.36 -19.16 -24.97
N GLU A 35 -15.47 -19.88 -24.27
CA GLU A 35 -15.74 -20.42 -22.93
C GLU A 35 -15.98 -19.32 -21.89
N ALA A 36 -15.23 -18.22 -21.98
CA ALA A 36 -15.41 -17.05 -21.11
C ALA A 36 -16.59 -16.14 -21.54
N GLY A 37 -17.24 -16.42 -22.68
CA GLY A 37 -18.36 -15.63 -23.19
C GLY A 37 -18.00 -14.18 -23.60
N LEU A 38 -16.74 -13.92 -23.97
CA LEU A 38 -16.23 -12.58 -24.23
C LEU A 38 -16.59 -12.08 -25.63
N LYS A 39 -17.04 -10.82 -25.73
CA LYS A 39 -17.27 -10.11 -27.00
C LYS A 39 -16.62 -8.71 -26.93
N PRO A 40 -15.81 -8.29 -27.92
CA PRO A 40 -15.39 -9.04 -29.12
C PRO A 40 -14.45 -10.23 -28.80
N GLN A 41 -14.30 -11.15 -29.76
CA GLN A 41 -13.45 -12.33 -29.59
C GLN A 41 -12.00 -11.94 -29.32
N LEU A 42 -11.34 -12.70 -28.45
CA LEU A 42 -9.93 -12.51 -28.13
C LEU A 42 -9.07 -12.74 -29.37
N VAL A 43 -8.07 -11.89 -29.57
CA VAL A 43 -7.09 -12.00 -30.66
C VAL A 43 -5.73 -12.32 -30.06
N LEU A 44 -4.95 -13.16 -30.74
CA LEU A 44 -3.58 -13.45 -30.34
C LEU A 44 -2.74 -12.18 -30.42
N GLY A 45 -2.29 -11.66 -29.27
CA GLY A 45 -1.33 -10.56 -29.25
C GLY A 45 0.07 -11.05 -29.62
N GLN A 46 0.69 -10.44 -30.63
CA GLN A 46 2.12 -10.61 -30.93
C GLN A 46 2.85 -9.32 -30.57
N LEU A 47 3.47 -9.27 -29.40
CA LEU A 47 4.24 -8.12 -28.96
C LEU A 47 5.52 -8.61 -28.30
N SER A 48 6.67 -8.23 -28.84
CA SER A 48 8.00 -8.72 -28.43
C SER A 48 8.43 -8.30 -27.01
N SER A 49 7.85 -7.23 -26.45
CA SER A 49 8.15 -6.73 -25.09
C SER A 49 7.10 -7.09 -24.03
N THR A 50 6.03 -7.81 -24.40
CA THR A 50 4.86 -8.00 -23.52
C THR A 50 5.10 -8.72 -22.20
N PRO A 51 5.98 -9.73 -22.07
CA PRO A 51 6.10 -10.45 -20.80
C PRO A 51 6.55 -9.54 -19.64
N ASP A 52 7.56 -8.70 -19.87
CA ASP A 52 8.09 -7.80 -18.86
C ASP A 52 7.13 -6.66 -18.52
N GLU A 53 6.43 -6.12 -19.51
CA GLU A 53 5.40 -5.10 -19.30
C GLU A 53 4.19 -5.64 -18.54
N LEU A 54 3.76 -6.87 -18.83
CA LEU A 54 2.67 -7.53 -18.11
C LEU A 54 3.05 -7.87 -16.67
N LEU A 55 4.30 -8.29 -16.43
CA LEU A 55 4.82 -8.51 -15.08
C LEU A 55 4.87 -7.20 -14.28
N LYS A 56 5.29 -6.09 -14.91
CA LYS A 56 5.24 -4.76 -14.28
C LYS A 56 3.81 -4.38 -13.91
N LEU A 57 2.83 -4.62 -14.81
CA LEU A 57 1.42 -4.35 -14.52
C LEU A 57 0.90 -5.17 -13.34
N ASP A 58 1.27 -6.45 -13.22
CA ASP A 58 0.87 -7.28 -12.08
C ASP A 58 1.53 -6.80 -10.77
N GLN A 59 2.79 -6.40 -10.82
CA GLN A 59 3.50 -5.85 -9.65
C GLN A 59 2.89 -4.53 -9.17
N VAL A 60 2.33 -3.71 -10.06
CA VAL A 60 1.63 -2.46 -9.67
C VAL A 60 0.47 -2.74 -8.69
N PHE A 61 -0.14 -3.93 -8.74
CA PHE A 61 -1.21 -4.31 -7.81
C PHE A 61 -0.70 -4.87 -6.47
N LEU A 62 0.59 -5.18 -6.36
CA LEU A 62 1.22 -5.65 -5.12
C LEU A 62 1.81 -4.45 -4.38
N LYS A 63 1.03 -3.86 -3.46
CA LYS A 63 1.56 -2.84 -2.55
C LYS A 63 2.53 -3.48 -1.55
N THR A 64 3.81 -3.23 -1.72
CA THR A 64 4.89 -3.63 -0.79
C THR A 64 5.13 -2.60 0.31
N GLU A 65 4.42 -1.48 0.28
CA GLU A 65 4.61 -0.35 1.19
C GLU A 65 3.26 0.16 1.69
N LEU A 66 3.16 0.41 2.98
CA LEU A 66 1.95 0.90 3.64
C LEU A 66 2.30 2.03 4.63
N LYS A 67 1.53 3.11 4.58
CA LYS A 67 1.49 4.15 5.62
C LYS A 67 0.25 3.98 6.48
N VAL A 68 0.39 4.04 7.80
CA VAL A 68 -0.72 3.84 8.74
C VAL A 68 -0.70 4.94 9.79
N GLY A 69 -1.79 5.69 9.91
CA GLY A 69 -1.96 6.68 10.97
C GLY A 69 -2.31 6.03 12.31
N VAL A 70 -1.66 6.48 13.39
CA VAL A 70 -1.95 6.05 14.77
C VAL A 70 -2.21 7.30 15.60
N ILE A 71 -3.41 7.40 16.17
CA ILE A 71 -3.87 8.60 16.88
C ILE A 71 -4.23 8.23 18.32
N LEU A 72 -3.68 8.97 19.29
CA LEU A 72 -4.03 8.84 20.70
C LEU A 72 -5.18 9.80 21.03
N ILE A 73 -6.29 9.26 21.56
CA ILE A 73 -7.43 10.04 22.07
C ILE A 73 -7.49 9.84 23.59
N LYS A 74 -7.43 10.93 24.35
CA LYS A 74 -7.54 10.93 25.82
C LYS A 74 -8.96 11.24 26.26
N GLU A 75 -9.26 10.90 27.52
CA GLU A 75 -10.56 11.18 28.12
C GLU A 75 -10.92 12.67 28.03
N GLY A 76 -12.16 12.95 27.61
CA GLY A 76 -12.68 14.31 27.46
C GLY A 76 -12.25 15.07 26.19
N GLN A 77 -11.40 14.48 25.34
CA GLN A 77 -11.06 15.08 24.04
C GLN A 77 -12.15 14.77 23.01
N CYS A 78 -12.74 15.83 22.44
CA CYS A 78 -13.87 15.74 21.51
C CYS A 78 -13.62 16.49 20.20
N THR A 79 -12.57 17.30 20.11
CA THR A 79 -12.19 18.00 18.88
C THR A 79 -10.91 17.44 18.30
N GLU A 80 -10.77 17.53 16.98
CA GLU A 80 -9.57 17.07 16.27
C GLU A 80 -8.32 17.81 16.76
N GLU A 81 -8.41 19.11 17.01
CA GLU A 81 -7.32 19.92 17.54
C GLU A 81 -6.83 19.37 18.89
N GLN A 82 -7.74 19.07 19.82
CA GLN A 82 -7.39 18.50 21.12
C GLN A 82 -6.67 17.15 20.99
N ILE A 83 -7.11 16.33 20.04
CA ILE A 83 -6.56 14.99 19.81
C ILE A 83 -5.16 15.08 19.19
N LEU A 84 -4.97 15.95 18.20
CA LEU A 84 -3.69 16.14 17.50
C LEU A 84 -2.66 16.92 18.34
N ASP A 85 -3.09 17.69 19.33
CA ASP A 85 -2.23 18.43 20.26
C ASP A 85 -1.52 17.53 21.31
N ASN A 86 -1.84 16.23 21.34
CA ASN A 86 -1.23 15.30 22.29
C ASN A 86 0.29 15.18 22.12
N GLN A 87 1.08 15.81 23.01
CA GLN A 87 2.55 15.76 22.99
C GLN A 87 3.18 14.55 23.72
N LYS A 88 2.39 13.84 24.53
CA LYS A 88 2.89 12.76 25.40
C LYS A 88 2.04 11.52 25.29
N ASN A 89 2.74 10.39 25.17
CA ASN A 89 2.19 9.05 25.24
C ASN A 89 1.79 8.68 26.66
N THR A 90 0.83 7.78 26.78
CA THR A 90 0.56 7.06 28.03
C THR A 90 1.40 5.77 28.05
N PRO A 91 1.71 5.20 29.23
CA PRO A 91 2.49 3.96 29.31
C PRO A 91 1.87 2.80 28.50
N LEU A 92 0.53 2.67 28.55
CA LEU A 92 -0.20 1.67 27.79
C LEU A 92 -0.13 1.93 26.27
N PHE A 93 -0.08 3.19 25.86
CA PHE A 93 0.08 3.53 24.45
C PHE A 93 1.49 3.21 23.95
N ASP A 94 2.53 3.48 24.73
CA ASP A 94 3.89 3.06 24.38
C ASP A 94 4.03 1.52 24.29
N GLU A 95 3.38 0.78 25.20
CA GLU A 95 3.32 -0.70 25.12
C GLU A 95 2.62 -1.16 23.84
N PHE A 96 1.47 -0.57 23.51
CA PHE A 96 0.77 -0.85 22.25
C PHE A 96 1.64 -0.57 21.02
N LEU A 97 2.35 0.57 20.99
CA LEU A 97 3.25 0.92 19.89
C LEU A 97 4.39 -0.10 19.73
N SER A 98 4.89 -0.65 20.83
CA SER A 98 5.94 -1.68 20.80
C SER A 98 5.49 -3.00 20.17
N VAL A 99 4.18 -3.27 20.18
CA VAL A 99 3.58 -4.44 19.50
C VAL A 99 3.43 -4.18 18.01
N LEU A 100 3.17 -2.94 17.59
CA LEU A 100 3.03 -2.58 16.18
C LEU A 100 4.35 -2.66 15.41
N GLY A 101 5.45 -2.25 16.04
CA GLY A 101 6.74 -2.24 15.39
C GLY A 101 7.87 -1.68 16.26
N GLU A 102 9.02 -1.50 15.63
CA GLU A 102 10.20 -0.93 16.25
C GLU A 102 10.16 0.61 16.18
N ARG A 103 10.56 1.27 17.26
CA ARG A 103 10.76 2.72 17.26
C ARG A 103 12.08 3.05 16.58
N ILE A 104 12.01 3.77 15.46
CA ILE A 104 13.18 4.08 14.63
C ILE A 104 13.48 5.58 14.64
N ARG A 105 14.75 5.92 14.45
CA ARG A 105 15.19 7.30 14.18
C ARG A 105 14.95 7.60 12.71
N LEU A 106 14.26 8.70 12.40
CA LEU A 106 13.99 9.10 11.02
C LEU A 106 15.25 9.58 10.31
N LYS A 107 16.09 10.35 11.00
CA LYS A 107 17.34 10.86 10.43
C LYS A 107 18.28 9.71 10.04
N GLY A 108 18.62 9.64 8.76
CA GLY A 108 19.49 8.59 8.22
C GLY A 108 18.80 7.22 8.04
N PHE A 109 17.49 7.13 8.21
CA PHE A 109 16.74 5.93 7.89
C PHE A 109 16.77 5.67 6.38
N ASP A 110 17.09 4.43 6.00
CA ASP A 110 17.37 4.01 4.62
C ASP A 110 16.30 3.11 4.01
N LYS A 111 15.24 2.80 4.77
CA LYS A 111 14.08 1.99 4.32
C LYS A 111 12.88 2.86 3.94
N TYR A 112 11.71 2.25 3.74
CA TYR A 112 10.48 2.97 3.38
C TYR A 112 10.12 4.04 4.44
N LYS A 113 9.98 5.30 4.00
CA LYS A 113 9.82 6.47 4.88
C LYS A 113 8.38 6.92 5.07
N GLY A 114 7.43 6.39 4.29
CA GLY A 114 6.03 6.83 4.37
C GLY A 114 5.81 8.33 4.06
N GLY A 115 6.78 9.02 3.44
CA GLY A 115 6.74 10.47 3.24
C GLY A 115 7.25 11.30 4.43
N LEU A 116 7.78 10.67 5.49
CA LEU A 116 8.46 11.37 6.58
C LEU A 116 9.85 11.84 6.16
N ASP A 117 10.27 12.99 6.68
CA ASP A 117 11.58 13.58 6.45
C ASP A 117 12.67 12.83 7.23
N SER A 118 13.63 12.27 6.48
CA SER A 118 14.78 11.53 7.02
C SER A 118 16.07 12.35 7.04
N VAL A 119 16.02 13.64 6.73
CA VAL A 119 17.23 14.47 6.53
C VAL A 119 17.30 15.60 7.56
N HIS A 120 16.21 16.35 7.73
CA HIS A 120 16.18 17.61 8.48
C HIS A 120 15.29 17.54 9.75
N ASP A 121 14.76 16.36 10.10
CA ASP A 121 13.85 16.12 11.23
C ASP A 121 12.56 16.98 11.18
N LEU A 122 12.10 17.39 9.99
CA LEU A 122 10.95 18.29 9.82
C LEU A 122 9.60 17.64 10.10
N THR A 123 9.50 16.32 10.03
CA THR A 123 8.28 15.55 10.31
C THR A 123 8.42 14.73 11.58
N GLY A 124 9.25 15.19 12.50
CA GLY A 124 9.54 14.51 13.75
C GLY A 124 10.87 13.79 13.71
N LYS A 125 11.24 13.27 14.87
CA LYS A 125 12.56 12.68 15.13
C LYS A 125 12.54 11.16 15.03
N GLU A 126 11.41 10.57 15.35
CA GLU A 126 11.22 9.14 15.46
C GLU A 126 9.88 8.75 14.85
N ALA A 127 9.77 7.50 14.43
CA ALA A 127 8.51 6.88 14.00
C ALA A 127 8.47 5.43 14.49
N VAL A 128 7.36 4.74 14.26
CA VAL A 128 7.28 3.29 14.45
C VAL A 128 7.27 2.63 13.08
N TYR A 129 8.08 1.59 12.91
CA TYR A 129 8.26 0.91 11.63
C TYR A 129 8.27 -0.60 11.83
N THR A 130 7.74 -1.35 10.87
CA THR A 130 7.89 -2.80 10.85
C THR A 130 7.94 -3.32 9.41
N THR A 131 8.49 -4.52 9.26
CA THR A 131 8.45 -5.27 7.99
C THR A 131 7.76 -6.60 8.24
N TRP A 132 6.68 -6.88 7.53
CA TRP A 132 5.94 -8.14 7.65
C TRP A 132 5.64 -8.74 6.28
N ARG A 133 6.10 -9.97 6.05
CA ARG A 133 5.88 -10.72 4.79
C ARG A 133 6.28 -9.93 3.52
N GLY A 134 7.37 -9.16 3.60
CA GLY A 134 7.84 -8.32 2.49
C GLY A 134 7.06 -7.03 2.29
N ILE A 135 6.17 -6.68 3.22
CA ILE A 135 5.48 -5.39 3.27
C ILE A 135 6.16 -4.51 4.31
N GLU A 136 6.62 -3.34 3.89
CA GLU A 136 7.13 -2.30 4.77
C GLU A 136 5.98 -1.42 5.26
N MET A 137 5.89 -1.23 6.56
CA MET A 137 4.85 -0.43 7.20
C MET A 137 5.49 0.69 8.00
N MET A 138 5.13 1.93 7.65
CA MET A 138 5.48 3.13 8.40
C MET A 138 4.26 3.62 9.18
N PHE A 139 4.39 3.73 10.50
CA PHE A 139 3.34 4.22 11.38
C PHE A 139 3.56 5.69 11.73
N HIS A 140 2.55 6.49 11.41
CA HIS A 140 2.51 7.91 11.66
C HIS A 140 1.80 8.13 12.99
N VAL A 141 2.59 8.11 14.05
CA VAL A 141 2.10 8.28 15.42
C VAL A 141 1.92 9.76 15.71
N SER A 142 0.67 10.19 15.97
CA SER A 142 0.31 11.61 16.11
C SER A 142 1.16 12.36 17.14
N THR A 143 1.54 11.68 18.22
CA THR A 143 2.34 12.23 19.32
C THR A 143 3.84 12.34 19.02
N LEU A 144 4.32 11.70 17.94
CA LEU A 144 5.73 11.74 17.50
C LEU A 144 5.95 12.74 16.36
N LEU A 145 4.86 13.19 15.75
CA LEU A 145 4.88 14.24 14.74
C LEU A 145 5.12 15.59 15.42
N PRO A 146 5.78 16.52 14.71
CA PRO A 146 6.14 17.81 15.27
C PRO A 146 4.89 18.66 15.45
N HIS A 147 4.86 19.37 16.58
CA HIS A 147 3.83 20.31 16.93
C HIS A 147 4.40 21.73 16.90
N GLU A 148 3.69 22.66 16.27
CA GLU A 148 3.95 24.10 16.40
C GLU A 148 2.72 24.76 17.03
N GLU A 149 2.91 25.39 18.19
CA GLU A 149 1.87 26.01 19.02
C GLU A 149 1.10 27.18 18.34
N TYR A 150 1.44 27.55 17.10
CA TYR A 150 0.96 28.81 16.51
C TYR A 150 0.64 28.82 15.01
N ASP A 151 0.52 27.66 14.34
CA ASP A 151 0.17 27.65 12.92
C ASP A 151 -0.98 26.69 12.56
N PRO A 152 -2.22 27.20 12.40
CA PRO A 152 -3.37 26.44 11.90
C PRO A 152 -3.12 25.79 10.53
N GLN A 153 -2.19 26.31 9.74
CA GLN A 153 -1.91 25.86 8.38
C GLN A 153 -1.08 24.56 8.37
N LYS A 154 -0.19 24.36 9.34
CA LYS A 154 0.60 23.12 9.50
C LYS A 154 -0.09 22.00 10.27
N VAL A 155 -1.14 22.30 11.05
CA VAL A 155 -2.06 21.24 11.53
C VAL A 155 -2.59 20.44 10.33
N ARG A 156 -2.80 21.10 9.18
CA ARG A 156 -3.19 20.47 7.91
C ARG A 156 -2.10 19.59 7.29
N ASP A 157 -0.82 19.91 7.50
CA ASP A 157 0.30 19.10 7.02
C ASP A 157 0.48 17.85 7.88
N SER A 158 0.31 17.95 9.21
CA SER A 158 0.21 16.78 10.08
C SER A 158 -0.97 15.89 9.67
N LYS A 159 -2.12 16.45 9.26
CA LYS A 159 -3.24 15.67 8.67
C LYS A 159 -2.87 14.99 7.35
N THR A 160 -2.12 15.68 6.49
CA THR A 160 -1.70 15.17 5.17
C THR A 160 -0.69 14.03 5.28
N HIS A 161 0.16 14.07 6.31
CA HIS A 161 1.10 12.99 6.60
C HIS A 161 0.42 11.89 7.44
N SER A 162 -0.49 12.20 8.36
CA SER A 162 -1.12 11.20 9.26
C SER A 162 -2.16 10.29 8.59
N ILE A 163 -2.62 10.61 7.37
CA ILE A 163 -3.70 9.90 6.65
C ILE A 163 -3.25 9.53 5.23
#